data_AF-A0A2E2TPD6-F1
#
_entry.id   AF-A0A2E2TPD6-F1
#
_cell.length_a   1.000
_cell.length_b   1.000
_cell.length_c   1.000
_cell.angle_alpha   90.00
_cell.angle_beta   90.00
_cell.angle_gamma   90.00
#
_symmetry.space_group_name_H-M   'P 1'
#
loop_
_entity.id
_entity.type
_entity.pdbx_description
1 polymer ?
#
loop_
_entity_poly.entity_id
_entity_poly.type
_entity_poly.pdbx_seq_one_letter_code
_entity_poly.pdbx_strand_id
1 'polypeptide(L)' 'MNHIVGEGAKGNSEVVQRQWYVLWGLLVDTNSMAGGVEAYNIEVKQSFVDTIIGAFTGTITIAPLTITVTK' A
#
# COMPACT_ATOMS: atom_id res chain seq x y z
N MET A 1 -1.41 -4.03 8.21
CA MET A 1 -1.60 -2.79 9.00
C MET A 1 -2.81 -2.07 8.45
N ASN A 2 -3.68 -1.54 9.31
CA ASN A 2 -4.84 -0.76 8.89
C ASN A 2 -4.74 0.63 9.52
N HIS A 3 -4.92 1.69 8.73
CA HIS A 3 -4.78 3.07 9.18
C HIS A 3 -5.90 3.93 8.60
N ILE A 4 -6.67 4.56 9.47
CA ILE A 4 -7.81 5.41 9.12
C ILE A 4 -7.36 6.87 9.14
N VAL A 5 -7.65 7.59 8.07
CA VAL A 5 -7.45 9.04 7.95
C VAL A 5 -8.81 9.73 8.02
N GLY A 6 -8.89 10.79 8.83
CA GLY A 6 -10.14 11.55 9.05
C GLY A 6 -11.21 10.70 9.72
N GLU A 7 -12.44 10.76 9.19
CA GLU A 7 -13.58 9.94 9.67
C GLU A 7 -13.59 8.51 9.08
N GLY A 8 -12.62 8.18 8.24
CA GLY A 8 -12.53 6.92 7.51
C GLY A 8 -13.34 6.88 6.21
N ALA A 9 -13.10 5.82 5.42
CA ALA A 9 -13.74 5.63 4.12
C ALA A 9 -15.27 5.67 4.25
N LYS A 10 -15.92 6.50 3.44
CA LYS A 10 -17.39 6.65 3.41
C LYS A 10 -18.03 6.15 2.12
N GLY A 11 -17.23 5.94 1.08
CA GLY A 11 -17.64 5.36 -0.18
C GLY A 11 -17.14 3.93 -0.36
N ASN A 12 -17.27 3.46 -1.60
CA ASN A 12 -16.91 2.10 -2.02
C ASN A 12 -15.74 2.10 -3.02
N SER A 13 -15.01 3.21 -3.13
CA SER A 13 -13.95 3.35 -4.13
C SER A 13 -12.64 2.81 -3.57
N GLU A 14 -12.14 1.73 -4.17
CA GLU A 14 -10.88 1.11 -3.77
C GLU A 14 -9.80 1.30 -4.84
N VAL A 15 -8.63 1.74 -4.40
CA VAL A 15 -7.43 1.84 -5.23
C VAL A 15 -6.36 0.93 -4.64
N VAL A 16 -5.93 -0.07 -5.41
CA VAL A 16 -4.89 -1.02 -5.01
C VAL A 16 -3.61 -0.71 -5.76
N GLN A 17 -2.51 -0.54 -5.04
CA GLN A 17 -1.18 -0.38 -5.62
C GLN A 17 -0.15 -1.27 -4.89
N ARG A 18 0.87 -1.70 -5.63
CA ARG A 18 1.98 -2.48 -5.06
C ARG A 18 3.17 -1.56 -4.83
N GLN A 19 3.56 -1.44 -3.56
CA GLN A 19 4.75 -0.73 -3.12
C GLN A 19 5.96 -1.66 -3.18
N TRP A 20 7.05 -1.17 -3.76
CA TRP A 20 8.30 -1.91 -3.88
C TRP A 20 9.38 -1.21 -3.06
N TYR A 21 9.85 -1.85 -2.00
CA TYR A 21 10.90 -1.29 -1.16
C TYR A 21 12.28 -1.72 -1.70
N VAL A 22 12.71 -1.15 -2.84
CA VAL A 22 13.82 -1.73 -3.65
C VAL A 22 15.23 -1.28 -3.26
N LEU A 23 15.44 -0.21 -2.49
CA LEU A 23 16.74 0.29 -1.97
C LEU A 23 16.62 1.82 -1.79
N TRP A 24 16.30 2.35 -0.60
CA TRP A 24 16.38 3.81 -0.26
C TRP A 24 15.17 4.74 -0.53
N GLY A 25 13.96 4.26 -0.81
CA GLY A 25 12.82 5.19 -0.90
C GLY A 25 11.46 4.53 -1.03
N LEU A 26 10.49 5.05 -0.27
CA LEU A 26 9.07 4.72 -0.37
C LEU A 26 8.56 5.17 -1.76
N LEU A 27 8.00 4.27 -2.56
CA LEU A 27 7.59 4.53 -3.95
C LEU A 27 6.07 4.57 -4.17
N VAL A 28 5.27 4.74 -3.11
CA VAL A 28 3.80 4.90 -3.23
C VAL A 28 3.33 6.06 -2.39
N ASP A 29 2.66 7.02 -3.05
CA ASP A 29 2.00 8.14 -2.41
C ASP A 29 0.52 7.80 -2.18
N THR A 30 0.18 7.49 -0.92
CA THR A 30 -1.20 7.16 -0.51
C THR A 30 -2.14 8.37 -0.56
N ASN A 31 -1.62 9.60 -0.49
CA ASN A 31 -2.41 10.82 -0.68
C ASN A 31 -2.82 10.98 -2.15
N SER A 32 -1.90 10.71 -3.07
CA SER A 32 -2.23 10.64 -4.49
C SER A 32 -3.26 9.54 -4.78
N MET A 33 -3.17 8.39 -4.10
CA MET A 33 -4.18 7.32 -4.20
C MET A 33 -5.54 7.74 -3.65
N ALA A 34 -5.58 8.51 -2.55
CA ALA A 34 -6.79 9.12 -2.02
C ALA A 34 -7.40 10.12 -3.03
N GLY A 35 -6.60 10.78 -3.86
CA GLY A 35 -7.12 11.67 -4.90
C GLY A 35 -7.85 12.88 -4.32
N GLY A 36 -7.38 13.38 -3.17
CA GLY A 36 -7.88 14.62 -2.54
C GLY A 36 -9.05 14.45 -1.56
N VAL A 37 -9.46 13.22 -1.22
CA VAL A 37 -10.46 13.03 -0.14
C VAL A 37 -9.80 13.12 1.23
N GLU A 38 -10.46 13.81 2.16
CA GLU A 38 -9.97 14.00 3.54
C GLU A 38 -10.18 12.77 4.43
N ALA A 39 -11.08 11.87 4.04
CA ALA A 39 -11.42 10.67 4.79
C ALA A 39 -11.23 9.41 3.92
N TYR A 40 -10.30 8.55 4.31
CA TYR A 40 -10.00 7.30 3.60
C TYR A 40 -9.33 6.29 4.56
N ASN A 41 -9.40 5.02 4.20
CA ASN A 41 -8.77 3.94 4.94
C ASN A 41 -7.61 3.36 4.14
N ILE A 42 -6.48 3.13 4.81
CA ILE A 42 -5.27 2.56 4.22
C ILE A 42 -5.07 1.17 4.81
N GLU A 43 -5.10 0.16 3.95
CA GLU A 43 -4.77 -1.20 4.32
C GLU A 43 -3.47 -1.63 3.64
N VAL A 44 -2.48 -2.01 4.46
CA VAL A 44 -1.19 -2.55 3.99
C VAL A 44 -1.14 -4.04 4.29
N LYS A 45 -1.02 -4.85 3.25
CA LYS A 45 -0.95 -6.31 3.32
C LYS A 45 0.30 -6.82 2.61
N GLN A 46 1.00 -7.76 3.24
CA GLN A 46 2.03 -8.55 2.58
C GLN A 46 1.39 -9.83 2.08
N SER A 47 1.36 -10.03 0.76
CA SER A 47 0.77 -11.22 0.16
C SER A 47 1.78 -12.35 0.04
N PHE A 48 1.29 -13.59 -0.12
CA PHE A 48 2.15 -14.75 -0.40
C PHE A 48 2.99 -14.55 -1.68
N VAL A 49 2.42 -13.86 -2.68
CA VAL A 49 3.11 -13.47 -3.92
C VAL A 49 4.27 -12.53 -3.63
N ASP A 50 4.08 -11.59 -2.70
CA ASP A 50 5.12 -10.65 -2.29
C ASP A 50 6.30 -11.38 -1.62
N THR A 51 6.02 -12.39 -0.79
CA THR A 51 7.04 -13.23 -0.17
C THR A 51 7.80 -14.08 -1.20
N ILE A 52 7.11 -14.63 -2.20
CA ILE A 52 7.76 -15.36 -3.30
C ILE A 52 8.71 -14.43 -4.06
N ILE A 53 8.21 -13.25 -4.45
CA ILE A 53 9.03 -12.26 -5.17
C ILE A 53 10.26 -11.89 -4.35
N GLY A 54 10.09 -11.54 -3.06
CA GLY A 54 11.20 -11.21 -2.17
C GLY A 54 12.21 -12.35 -2.00
N ALA A 55 11.77 -13.61 -2.02
CA ALA A 55 12.66 -14.77 -1.99
C ALA A 55 13.50 -14.90 -3.27
N PHE A 56 12.92 -14.62 -4.44
CA PHE A 56 13.64 -14.67 -5.72
C PHE A 56 14.54 -13.45 -5.96
N THR A 57 14.14 -12.27 -5.51
CA THR A 57 14.88 -11.01 -5.74
C THR A 57 15.93 -10.71 -4.66
N GLY A 58 16.11 -11.59 -3.69
CA GLY A 58 16.96 -11.38 -2.52
C GLY A 58 16.19 -10.63 -1.43
N THR A 59 15.97 -11.29 -0.30
CA THR A 59 15.21 -10.83 0.87
C THR A 59 15.74 -9.55 1.51
N ILE A 60 16.91 -9.06 1.10
CA ILE A 60 17.59 -7.90 1.66
C ILE A 60 17.22 -6.61 0.90
N THR A 61 16.77 -6.73 -0.34
CA THR A 61 16.75 -5.60 -1.28
C THR A 61 15.35 -5.17 -1.67
N ILE A 62 14.38 -6.09 -1.71
CA ILE A 62 13.01 -5.79 -2.16
C ILE A 62 12.00 -6.39 -1.17
N ALA A 63 11.29 -5.53 -0.44
CA ALA A 63 10.09 -5.91 0.31
C ALA A 63 8.85 -5.40 -0.42
N PRO A 64 8.17 -6.23 -1.22
CA PRO A 64 6.92 -5.83 -1.85
C PRO A 64 5.78 -5.84 -0.83
N LEU A 65 4.96 -4.80 -0.85
CA LEU A 65 3.78 -4.64 -0.01
C LEU A 65 2.61 -4.21 -0.89
N THR A 66 1.44 -4.76 -0.65
CA THR A 66 0.20 -4.33 -1.29
C THR A 66 -0.46 -3.27 -0.42
N ILE A 67 -0.75 -2.10 -1.00
CA ILE A 67 -1.45 -0.99 -0.35
C ILE A 67 -2.81 -0.82 -1.03
N THR A 68 -3.86 -0.88 -0.22
CA THR A 68 -5.23 -0.61 -0.62
C THR A 68 -5.69 0.67 0.06
N VAL A 69 -6.22 1.61 -0.73
CA VAL A 69 -6.86 2.83 -0.23
C VAL A 69 -8.34 2.76 -0.56
N THR A 70 -9.17 2.75 0.48
CA THR A 70 -10.63 2.80 0.36
C THR A 70 -11.12 4.20 0.70
N LYS A 71 -12.00 4.77 -0.11
CA LYS A 71 -12.56 6.13 0.04
C LYS A 71 -14.07 6.07 0.15
#